data_AF-A0A645CI77-F1
#
_entry.id   AF-A0A645CI77-F1
#
_cell.length_a   1.000
_cell.length_b   1.000
_cell.length_c   1.000
_cell.angle_alpha   90.00
_cell.angle_beta   90.00
_cell.angle_gamma   90.00
#
_symmetry.space_group_name_H-M   'P 1'
#
loop_
_entity.id
_entity.type
_entity.pdbx_description
1 polymer ?
#
loop_
_entity_poly.entity_id
_entity_poly.type
_entity_poly.pdbx_seq_one_letter_code
_entity_poly.pdbx_strand_id
1 'polypeptide(L)'
;MPEEPWFIQNLINYYISNNMIKESKMYIAKAIEISPDVAVYHYVKAKIDEVEKNFVDARAAYNKTIELDPKYADAYNGIGVLILEEGQKILDDAAYKSDKEFNLAKKKADEVFKTAIDYFLKASELNPEELTYKRNLRMLYYRLGMSKELEAIEKELGY
;
A
#
# COMPACT_ATOMS: atom_id res chain seq x y z
N MET A 1 7.89 24.10 -14.40
CA MET A 1 9.01 23.31 -13.84
C MET A 1 8.41 22.23 -12.95
N PRO A 2 9.06 21.07 -12.76
CA PRO A 2 8.48 19.92 -12.06
C PRO A 2 8.07 20.22 -10.60
N GLU A 3 8.68 21.22 -9.97
CA GLU A 3 8.48 21.54 -8.55
C GLU A 3 7.27 22.41 -8.22
N GLU A 4 6.42 22.80 -9.19
CA GLU A 4 5.28 23.67 -8.84
C GLU A 4 4.18 22.90 -8.09
N PRO A 5 3.76 23.35 -6.88
CA PRO A 5 2.73 22.69 -6.07
C PRO A 5 1.41 22.40 -6.81
N TRP A 6 1.07 23.23 -7.80
CA TRP A 6 -0.10 23.04 -8.67
C TRP A 6 0.02 21.78 -9.57
N PHE A 7 1.22 21.44 -10.03
CA PHE A 7 1.48 20.24 -10.83
C PHE A 7 1.24 18.95 -10.00
N ILE A 8 1.68 18.96 -8.73
CA ILE A 8 1.50 17.85 -7.79
C ILE A 8 0.02 17.68 -7.41
N GLN A 9 -0.67 18.77 -7.10
CA GLN A 9 -2.10 18.77 -6.77
C GLN A 9 -2.93 18.24 -7.94
N ASN A 10 -2.61 18.66 -9.17
CA ASN A 10 -3.29 18.19 -10.37
C ASN A 10 -3.08 16.69 -10.60
N LEU A 11 -1.87 16.16 -10.35
CA LEU A 11 -1.57 14.73 -10.48
C LEU A 11 -2.35 13.87 -9.48
N ILE A 12 -2.44 14.31 -8.23
CA ILE A 12 -3.23 13.63 -7.18
C ILE A 12 -4.72 13.67 -7.52
N ASN A 13 -5.25 14.84 -7.91
CA ASN A 13 -6.65 14.99 -8.29
C ASN A 13 -7.00 14.17 -9.56
N TYR A 14 -6.05 14.10 -10.49
CA TYR A 14 -6.18 13.35 -11.73
C TYR A 14 -6.21 11.83 -11.46
N TYR A 15 -5.38 11.32 -10.53
CA TYR A 15 -5.43 9.94 -10.04
C TYR A 15 -6.77 9.59 -9.38
N ILE A 16 -7.32 10.50 -8.55
CA ILE A 16 -8.61 10.30 -7.85
C ILE A 16 -9.79 10.22 -8.84
N SER A 17 -9.69 10.81 -10.02
CA SER A 17 -10.82 10.97 -10.96
C SER A 17 -11.06 9.76 -11.91
N ASN A 18 -10.34 8.65 -11.75
CA ASN A 18 -10.61 7.28 -12.25
C ASN A 18 -11.06 7.04 -13.72
N ASN A 19 -11.03 8.05 -14.60
CA ASN A 19 -11.36 7.91 -16.04
C ASN A 19 -10.30 8.48 -16.99
N MET A 20 -9.17 8.89 -16.42
CA MET A 20 -8.01 9.38 -17.15
C MET A 20 -6.81 8.66 -16.50
N ILE A 21 -6.55 7.37 -16.73
CA ILE A 21 -5.33 6.73 -16.19
C ILE A 21 -4.18 6.84 -17.20
N LYS A 22 -4.53 6.83 -18.50
CA LYS A 22 -3.56 6.81 -19.60
C LYS A 22 -2.74 8.09 -19.67
N GLU A 23 -3.35 9.26 -19.52
CA GLU A 23 -2.62 10.53 -19.54
C GLU A 23 -1.77 10.72 -18.27
N SER A 24 -2.17 10.16 -17.10
CA SER A 24 -1.38 10.18 -15.83
C SER A 24 -0.01 9.62 -16.09
N LYS A 25 0.00 8.45 -16.71
CA LYS A 25 1.21 7.70 -16.97
C LYS A 25 2.16 8.47 -17.84
N MET A 26 1.64 9.14 -18.86
CA MET A 26 2.47 9.97 -19.74
C MET A 26 3.06 11.16 -18.99
N TYR A 27 2.29 11.84 -18.15
CA TYR A 27 2.80 12.96 -17.36
C TYR A 27 3.81 12.52 -16.30
N ILE A 28 3.55 11.42 -15.61
CA ILE A 28 4.47 10.86 -14.61
C ILE A 28 5.75 10.34 -15.25
N ALA A 29 5.68 9.67 -16.40
CA ALA A 29 6.87 9.22 -17.12
C ALA A 29 7.78 10.41 -17.47
N LYS A 30 7.20 11.50 -18.00
CA LYS A 30 7.95 12.73 -18.29
C LYS A 30 8.49 13.42 -17.03
N ALA A 31 7.72 13.45 -15.95
CA ALA A 31 8.16 14.05 -14.69
C ALA A 31 9.37 13.30 -14.11
N ILE A 32 9.33 11.97 -14.14
CA ILE A 32 10.44 11.11 -13.71
C ILE A 32 11.66 11.25 -14.64
N GLU A 33 11.45 11.39 -15.96
CA GLU A 33 12.54 11.62 -16.91
C GLU A 33 13.30 12.93 -16.63
N ILE A 34 12.58 13.98 -16.26
CA ILE A 34 13.15 15.30 -15.97
C ILE A 34 13.77 15.34 -14.56
N SER A 35 13.11 14.74 -13.57
CA SER A 35 13.52 14.79 -12.16
C SER A 35 13.26 13.44 -11.48
N PRO A 36 14.20 12.47 -11.62
CA PRO A 36 14.01 11.09 -11.16
C PRO A 36 14.17 10.91 -9.65
N ASP A 37 14.60 11.93 -8.92
CA ASP A 37 14.88 11.92 -7.48
C ASP A 37 13.76 12.54 -6.64
N VAL A 38 12.63 12.88 -7.25
CA VAL A 38 11.46 13.41 -6.56
C VAL A 38 10.56 12.27 -6.08
N ALA A 39 10.56 12.02 -4.77
CA ALA A 39 9.84 10.90 -4.15
C ALA A 39 8.35 10.83 -4.53
N VAL A 40 7.65 11.97 -4.53
CA VAL A 40 6.20 12.03 -4.84
C VAL A 40 5.87 11.52 -6.26
N TYR A 41 6.77 11.63 -7.24
CA TYR A 41 6.51 11.10 -8.58
C TYR A 41 6.51 9.58 -8.61
N HIS A 42 7.43 8.96 -7.86
CA HIS A 42 7.47 7.52 -7.69
C HIS A 42 6.28 7.02 -6.88
N TYR A 43 5.82 7.80 -5.89
CA TYR A 43 4.61 7.49 -5.15
C TYR A 43 3.38 7.48 -6.07
N VAL A 44 3.20 8.52 -6.89
CA VAL A 44 2.08 8.59 -7.83
C VAL A 44 2.18 7.49 -8.89
N LYS A 45 3.38 7.18 -9.39
CA LYS A 45 3.61 6.00 -10.26
C LYS A 45 3.13 4.71 -9.58
N ALA A 46 3.52 4.50 -8.32
CA ALA A 46 3.14 3.32 -7.55
C ALA A 46 1.62 3.20 -7.40
N LYS A 47 0.93 4.31 -7.10
CA LYS A 47 -0.53 4.37 -7.04
C LYS A 47 -1.18 4.00 -8.39
N ILE A 48 -0.67 4.54 -9.49
CA ILE A 48 -1.17 4.21 -10.84
C ILE A 48 -1.02 2.71 -11.12
N ASP A 49 0.16 2.15 -10.87
CA ASP A 49 0.44 0.74 -11.12
C ASP A 49 -0.40 -0.16 -10.19
N GLU A 50 -0.67 0.26 -8.95
CA GLU A 50 -1.56 -0.43 -8.02
C GLU A 50 -3.00 -0.52 -8.55
N VAL A 51 -3.57 0.59 -9.05
CA VAL A 51 -4.95 0.61 -9.60
C VAL A 51 -5.08 -0.28 -10.82
N GLU A 52 -4.04 -0.33 -11.66
CA GLU A 52 -4.01 -1.21 -12.82
C GLU A 52 -3.63 -2.66 -12.48
N LYS A 53 -3.39 -2.96 -11.20
CA LYS A 53 -2.98 -4.28 -10.71
C LYS A 53 -1.61 -4.75 -11.22
N ASN A 54 -0.76 -3.82 -11.65
CA ASN A 54 0.66 -4.06 -11.95
C ASN A 54 1.47 -4.10 -10.65
N PHE A 55 1.15 -5.04 -9.75
CA PHE A 55 1.63 -5.02 -8.36
C PHE A 55 3.15 -5.10 -8.22
N VAL A 56 3.86 -5.72 -9.18
CA VAL A 56 5.33 -5.75 -9.20
C VAL A 56 5.91 -4.35 -9.43
N ASP A 57 5.39 -3.63 -10.42
CA ASP A 57 5.83 -2.27 -10.74
C ASP A 57 5.42 -1.28 -9.66
N ALA A 58 4.22 -1.45 -9.08
CA ALA A 58 3.75 -0.67 -7.94
C ALA A 58 4.70 -0.80 -6.75
N ARG A 59 5.08 -2.03 -6.39
CA ARG A 59 6.02 -2.29 -5.29
C ARG A 59 7.39 -1.67 -5.57
N ALA A 60 7.90 -1.78 -6.80
CA ALA A 60 9.17 -1.17 -7.18
C ALA A 60 9.14 0.36 -7.03
N ALA A 61 8.05 1.00 -7.46
CA ALA A 61 7.88 2.44 -7.35
C ALA A 61 7.67 2.91 -5.89
N TYR A 62 6.96 2.14 -5.05
CA TYR A 62 6.89 2.41 -3.62
C TYR A 62 8.26 2.30 -2.94
N ASN A 63 9.03 1.25 -3.26
CA ASN A 63 10.39 1.11 -2.74
C ASN A 63 11.26 2.30 -3.15
N LYS A 64 11.15 2.79 -4.39
CA LYS A 64 11.88 3.98 -4.83
C LYS A 64 11.44 5.24 -4.09
N THR A 65 10.15 5.36 -3.77
CA THR A 65 9.63 6.45 -2.93
C THR A 65 10.30 6.43 -1.55
N ILE A 66 10.37 5.26 -0.91
CA ILE A 66 11.01 5.08 0.42
C ILE A 66 12.52 5.32 0.36
N GLU A 67 13.18 4.94 -0.74
CA GLU A 67 14.61 5.20 -0.96
C GLU A 67 14.91 6.71 -1.00
N LEU A 68 14.05 7.48 -1.68
CA LEU A 68 14.20 8.93 -1.85
C LEU A 68 13.72 9.71 -0.62
N ASP A 69 12.62 9.27 -0.01
CA ASP A 69 12.09 9.83 1.23
C ASP A 69 11.66 8.70 2.19
N PRO A 70 12.53 8.32 3.14
CA PRO A 70 12.22 7.30 4.14
C PRO A 70 11.09 7.67 5.10
N LYS A 71 10.62 8.93 5.10
CA LYS A 71 9.52 9.42 5.94
C LYS A 71 8.17 9.45 5.21
N TYR A 72 8.11 8.99 3.96
CA TYR A 72 6.88 8.96 3.17
C TYR A 72 5.93 7.85 3.67
N ALA A 73 5.16 8.14 4.72
CA ALA A 73 4.29 7.17 5.42
C ALA A 73 3.36 6.40 4.47
N ASP A 74 2.77 7.09 3.49
CA ASP A 74 1.84 6.49 2.52
C ASP A 74 2.50 5.41 1.63
N ALA A 75 3.81 5.48 1.39
CA ALA A 75 4.51 4.48 0.60
C ALA A 75 4.64 3.15 1.36
N TYR A 76 4.89 3.21 2.68
CA TYR A 76 4.86 2.02 3.54
C TYR A 76 3.45 1.42 3.58
N ASN A 77 2.42 2.25 3.78
CA ASN A 77 1.04 1.80 3.73
C ASN A 77 0.70 1.13 2.38
N GLY A 78 1.13 1.73 1.27
CA GLY A 78 0.98 1.17 -0.08
C GLY A 78 1.59 -0.22 -0.21
N ILE A 79 2.81 -0.43 0.27
CA ILE A 79 3.43 -1.77 0.29
C ILE A 79 2.64 -2.74 1.17
N GLY A 80 2.18 -2.29 2.34
CA GLY A 80 1.32 -3.09 3.21
C GLY A 80 0.05 -3.56 2.49
N VAL A 81 -0.63 -2.67 1.76
CA VAL A 81 -1.81 -3.01 0.94
C VAL A 81 -1.46 -4.02 -0.16
N LEU A 82 -0.33 -3.87 -0.86
CA LEU A 82 0.09 -4.85 -1.87
C LEU A 82 0.35 -6.24 -1.27
N ILE A 83 0.83 -6.32 -0.02
CA ILE A 83 1.00 -7.59 0.71
C ILE A 83 -0.37 -8.19 1.06
N LEU A 84 -1.35 -7.37 1.44
CA LEU A 84 -2.72 -7.86 1.66
C LEU A 84 -3.32 -8.47 0.40
N GLU A 85 -3.14 -7.83 -0.76
CA GLU A 85 -3.57 -8.37 -2.06
C GLU A 85 -2.89 -9.70 -2.39
N GLU A 86 -1.59 -9.83 -2.10
CA GLU A 86 -0.86 -11.10 -2.28
C GLU A 86 -1.41 -12.23 -1.40
N GLY A 87 -1.66 -11.95 -0.12
CA GLY A 87 -2.25 -12.89 0.81
C GLY A 87 -3.67 -13.29 0.41
N GLN A 88 -4.47 -12.33 -0.05
CA GLN A 88 -5.84 -12.59 -0.51
C GLN A 88 -5.84 -13.44 -1.78
N LYS A 89 -4.96 -13.17 -2.73
CA LYS A 89 -4.81 -13.98 -3.95
C LYS A 89 -4.49 -15.44 -3.63
N ILE A 90 -3.67 -15.72 -2.62
CA ILE A 90 -3.38 -17.09 -2.18
C ILE A 90 -4.66 -17.81 -1.72
N LEU A 91 -5.55 -17.11 -1.01
CA LEU A 91 -6.83 -17.66 -0.58
C LEU A 91 -7.78 -17.87 -1.77
N ASP A 92 -7.85 -16.90 -2.67
CA ASP A 92 -8.72 -16.95 -3.85
C ASP A 92 -8.35 -18.12 -4.77
N ASP A 93 -7.05 -18.32 -5.03
CA ASP A 93 -6.52 -19.44 -5.82
C ASP A 93 -6.86 -20.81 -5.19
N ALA A 94 -7.09 -20.84 -3.87
CA ALA A 94 -7.41 -22.04 -3.09
C ALA A 94 -8.91 -22.20 -2.77
N ALA A 95 -9.77 -21.24 -3.10
CA ALA A 95 -11.16 -21.16 -2.63
C ALA A 95 -12.03 -22.37 -3.02
N TYR A 96 -11.70 -23.03 -4.14
CA TYR A 96 -12.42 -24.20 -4.65
C TYR A 96 -11.59 -25.49 -4.59
N LYS A 97 -10.50 -25.50 -3.79
CA LYS A 97 -9.64 -26.67 -3.59
C LYS A 97 -10.15 -27.53 -2.43
N SER A 98 -9.52 -28.69 -2.20
CA SER A 98 -9.87 -29.53 -1.05
C SER A 98 -9.60 -28.82 0.28
N ASP A 99 -10.28 -29.22 1.35
CA ASP A 99 -10.07 -28.66 2.70
C ASP A 99 -8.60 -28.69 3.13
N LYS A 100 -7.87 -29.76 2.76
CA LYS A 100 -6.44 -29.87 3.06
C LYS A 100 -5.63 -28.79 2.35
N GLU A 101 -5.89 -28.55 1.07
CA GLU A 101 -5.20 -27.54 0.26
C GLU A 101 -5.58 -26.12 0.72
N PHE A 102 -6.86 -25.87 0.98
CA PHE A 102 -7.32 -24.58 1.49
C PHE A 102 -6.69 -24.27 2.85
N ASN A 103 -6.61 -25.24 3.76
CA ASN A 103 -5.96 -25.05 5.05
C ASN A 103 -4.45 -24.75 4.93
N LEU A 104 -3.77 -25.35 3.94
CA LEU A 104 -2.36 -25.03 3.67
C LEU A 104 -2.21 -23.62 3.09
N ALA A 105 -3.07 -23.24 2.13
CA ALA A 105 -3.10 -21.91 1.55
C ALA A 105 -3.40 -20.84 2.61
N LYS A 106 -4.35 -21.11 3.52
CA LYS A 106 -4.67 -20.22 4.64
C LYS A 106 -3.45 -19.95 5.52
N LYS A 107 -2.71 -21.00 5.93
CA LYS A 107 -1.48 -20.83 6.71
C LYS A 107 -0.45 -19.99 5.96
N LYS A 108 -0.27 -20.25 4.66
CA LYS A 108 0.65 -19.46 3.82
C LYS A 108 0.22 -18.00 3.73
N ALA A 109 -1.07 -17.73 3.51
CA ALA A 109 -1.62 -16.40 3.45
C ALA A 109 -1.44 -15.67 4.79
N ASP A 110 -1.66 -16.34 5.93
CA ASP A 110 -1.47 -15.77 7.26
C ASP A 110 0.00 -15.37 7.51
N GLU A 111 0.97 -16.14 7.02
CA GLU A 111 2.39 -15.72 7.05
C GLU A 111 2.66 -14.51 6.15
N VAL A 112 2.03 -14.41 4.97
CA VAL A 112 2.13 -13.22 4.11
C VAL A 112 1.52 -12.01 4.80
N PHE A 113 0.32 -12.12 5.35
CA PHE A 113 -0.37 -11.04 6.06
C PHE A 113 0.43 -10.51 7.25
N LYS A 114 1.13 -11.37 7.99
CA LYS A 114 2.01 -10.92 9.08
C LYS A 114 3.09 -9.95 8.61
N THR A 115 3.65 -10.15 7.42
CA THR A 115 4.68 -9.24 6.89
C THR A 115 4.15 -7.84 6.59
N ALA A 116 2.84 -7.66 6.39
CA ALA A 116 2.23 -6.33 6.20
C ALA A 116 2.20 -5.50 7.50
N ILE A 117 2.24 -6.15 8.67
CA ILE A 117 2.17 -5.48 9.98
C ILE A 117 3.32 -4.48 10.12
N ASP A 118 4.55 -4.88 9.79
CA ASP A 118 5.73 -4.02 9.92
C ASP A 118 5.61 -2.74 9.08
N TYR A 119 5.03 -2.84 7.89
CA TYR A 119 4.81 -1.69 7.01
C TYR A 119 3.73 -0.74 7.54
N PHE A 120 2.61 -1.27 8.04
CA PHE A 120 1.57 -0.42 8.62
C PHE A 120 2.00 0.20 9.96
N LEU A 121 2.77 -0.53 10.78
CA LEU A 121 3.40 0.03 11.98
C LEU A 121 4.34 1.17 11.59
N LYS A 122 5.16 1.00 10.56
CA LYS A 122 6.06 2.06 10.11
C LYS A 122 5.31 3.27 9.57
N ALA A 123 4.24 3.06 8.80
CA ALA A 123 3.37 4.14 8.33
C ALA A 123 2.73 4.90 9.51
N SER A 124 2.21 4.17 10.50
CA SER A 124 1.62 4.77 11.71
C SER A 124 2.63 5.47 12.61
N GLU A 125 3.90 5.03 12.64
CA GLU A 125 4.98 5.72 13.35
C GLU A 125 5.29 7.07 12.69
N LEU A 126 5.34 7.10 11.35
CA LEU A 126 5.69 8.28 10.57
C LEU A 126 4.58 9.31 10.50
N ASN A 127 3.31 8.88 10.53
CA ASN A 127 2.15 9.77 10.56
C ASN A 127 1.04 9.19 11.48
N PRO A 128 1.13 9.43 12.80
CA PRO A 128 0.24 8.83 13.80
C PRO A 128 -1.22 9.30 13.77
N GLU A 129 -1.48 10.48 13.19
CA GLU A 129 -2.82 11.08 13.08
C GLU A 129 -3.65 10.42 11.97
N GLU A 130 -2.99 9.78 10.99
CA GLU A 130 -3.67 9.06 9.92
C GLU A 130 -4.18 7.70 10.41
N LEU A 131 -5.49 7.65 10.67
CA LEU A 131 -6.13 6.47 11.25
C LEU A 131 -6.24 5.28 10.29
N THR A 132 -6.09 5.49 8.97
CA THR A 132 -6.19 4.41 7.98
C THR A 132 -5.18 3.30 8.24
N TYR A 133 -3.94 3.63 8.63
CA TYR A 133 -2.91 2.62 8.89
C TYR A 133 -3.26 1.77 10.12
N LYS A 134 -3.77 2.42 11.19
CA LYS A 134 -4.24 1.75 12.40
C LYS A 134 -5.46 0.87 12.15
N ARG A 135 -6.37 1.28 11.24
CA ARG A 135 -7.51 0.45 10.81
C ARG A 135 -7.04 -0.80 10.06
N ASN A 136 -6.02 -0.68 9.20
CA ASN A 136 -5.41 -1.83 8.53
C ASN A 136 -4.76 -2.79 9.55
N LEU A 137 -4.03 -2.26 10.54
CA LEU A 137 -3.47 -3.05 11.65
C LEU A 137 -4.56 -3.76 12.45
N ARG A 138 -5.64 -3.06 12.82
CA ARG A 138 -6.79 -3.65 13.53
C ARG A 138 -7.39 -4.83 12.76
N MET A 139 -7.60 -4.67 11.46
CA MET A 139 -8.11 -5.75 10.61
C MET A 139 -7.16 -6.96 10.60
N LEU A 140 -5.86 -6.74 10.48
CA LEU A 140 -4.85 -7.78 10.53
C LEU A 140 -4.80 -8.50 11.88
N TYR A 141 -4.81 -7.75 12.99
CA TYR A 141 -4.79 -8.33 14.33
C TYR A 141 -6.02 -9.18 14.60
N TYR A 142 -7.20 -8.72 14.18
CA TYR A 142 -8.42 -9.51 14.25
C TYR A 142 -8.29 -10.80 13.43
N ARG A 143 -7.86 -10.69 12.17
CA ARG A 143 -7.68 -11.84 11.27
C ARG A 143 -6.72 -12.89 11.83
N LEU A 144 -5.59 -12.43 12.36
CA LEU A 144 -4.48 -13.29 12.82
C LEU A 144 -4.66 -13.77 14.26
N GLY A 145 -5.75 -13.37 14.95
CA GLY A 145 -6.01 -13.75 16.34
C GLY A 145 -5.05 -13.10 17.34
N MET A 146 -4.52 -11.92 17.02
CA MET A 146 -3.58 -11.16 17.86
C MET A 146 -4.36 -10.29 18.86
N SER A 147 -5.00 -10.93 19.85
CA SER A 147 -5.97 -10.28 20.74
C SER A 147 -5.38 -9.12 21.55
N LYS A 148 -4.12 -9.21 22.00
CA LYS A 148 -3.49 -8.14 22.80
C LYS A 148 -3.26 -6.88 21.97
N GLU A 149 -2.74 -7.06 20.76
CA GLU A 149 -2.49 -5.99 19.80
C GLU A 149 -3.81 -5.40 19.29
N LEU A 150 -4.83 -6.24 19.10
CA LEU A 150 -6.18 -5.80 18.76
C LEU A 150 -6.78 -4.90 19.84
N GLU A 151 -6.77 -5.32 21.12
CA GLU A 151 -7.26 -4.52 22.23
C GLU A 151 -6.53 -3.17 22.35
N ALA A 152 -5.20 -3.18 22.18
CA ALA A 152 -4.39 -1.97 22.23
C ALA A 152 -4.75 -0.99 21.11
N ILE A 153 -4.84 -1.45 19.86
CA ILE A 153 -5.13 -0.57 18.73
C ILE A 153 -6.58 -0.08 18.74
N GLU A 154 -7.52 -0.88 19.27
CA GLU A 154 -8.92 -0.47 19.40
C GLU A 154 -9.09 0.70 20.38
N LYS A 155 -8.36 0.67 21.50
CA LYS A 155 -8.30 1.78 22.44
C LYS A 155 -7.75 3.06 21.81
N GLU A 156 -6.72 2.95 20.97
CA GLU A 156 -6.17 4.10 20.23
C GLU A 156 -7.16 4.68 19.20
N LEU A 157 -8.01 3.83 18.62
CA LEU A 157 -9.03 4.22 17.64
C LEU A 157 -10.34 4.71 18.30
N GLY A 158 -10.48 4.58 19.62
CA GLY A 158 -11.64 5.03 20.37
C GLY A 158 -12.86 4.11 20.30
N TYR A 159 -12.64 2.79 20.14
CA TYR A 159 -13.69 1.78 20.26
C TYR A 159 -14.00 1.40 21.71
#